data_AF-A0A094WFI3-F1
#
_entry.id   AF-A0A094WFI3-F1
#
_cell.length_a   1.000
_cell.length_b   1.000
_cell.length_c   1.000
_cell.angle_alpha   90.00
_cell.angle_beta   90.00
_cell.angle_gamma   90.00
#
_symmetry.space_group_name_H-M   'P 1'
#
loop_
_entity.id
_entity.type
_entity.pdbx_description
1 polymer ?
#
loop_
_entity_poly.entity_id
_entity_poly.type
_entity_poly.pdbx_seq_one_letter_code
_entity_poly.pdbx_strand_id
1 'polypeptide(L)'
;MNTFSVISDETTKNTMTIHADVYKNLKSNVQQKGYVRFGLQIKEVHFQSVEEMNPQELHLSANIIKQLNLPEVADFEIKIIDNEWHIGPYIGMLIAKKEVAMVEKLKKLSSYVDNYQRINGAILAFSLEGVGSNRLQIKGYMYNPKLKEWEQG
;
A
#
# COMPACT_ATOMS: atom_id res chain seq x y z
N MET A 1 4.42 12.78 -9.44
CA MET A 1 4.78 11.85 -8.35
C MET A 1 5.15 10.53 -8.99
N ASN A 2 6.15 9.83 -8.43
CA ASN A 2 6.56 8.55 -8.98
C ASN A 2 5.65 7.47 -8.39
N THR A 3 5.01 6.72 -9.27
CA THR A 3 4.09 5.64 -8.95
C THR A 3 4.77 4.32 -9.24
N PHE A 4 4.61 3.34 -8.35
CA PHE A 4 5.29 2.05 -8.41
C PHE A 4 4.31 0.90 -8.21
N SER A 5 4.47 -0.15 -9.01
CA SER A 5 3.86 -1.44 -8.72
C SER A 5 4.69 -2.14 -7.66
N VAL A 6 4.04 -2.56 -6.56
CA VAL A 6 4.73 -3.31 -5.50
C VAL A 6 4.66 -4.80 -5.82
N ILE A 7 5.81 -5.43 -5.94
CA ILE A 7 5.96 -6.84 -6.32
C ILE A 7 6.43 -7.64 -5.09
N SER A 8 5.75 -8.75 -4.80
CA SER A 8 6.19 -9.68 -3.76
C SER A 8 7.46 -10.42 -4.18
N ASP A 9 8.47 -10.35 -3.34
CA ASP A 9 9.69 -11.13 -3.46
C ASP A 9 9.72 -12.24 -2.40
N GLU A 10 9.60 -13.49 -2.85
CA GLU A 10 9.59 -14.68 -2.00
C GLU A 10 11.00 -15.13 -1.59
N THR A 11 12.05 -14.56 -2.18
CA THR A 11 13.43 -15.02 -2.02
C THR A 11 14.18 -14.27 -0.92
N THR A 12 13.85 -13.00 -0.71
CA THR A 12 14.49 -12.15 0.30
C THR A 12 13.66 -12.05 1.57
N LYS A 13 14.26 -11.48 2.62
CA LYS A 13 13.59 -11.32 3.93
C LYS A 13 13.90 -9.96 4.52
N ASN A 14 12.85 -9.23 4.91
CA ASN A 14 12.97 -7.86 5.42
C ASN A 14 13.77 -6.97 4.48
N THR A 15 13.51 -7.06 3.18
CA THR A 15 14.24 -6.34 2.13
C THR A 15 13.27 -5.56 1.27
N MET A 16 13.69 -4.36 0.88
CA MET A 16 13.07 -3.56 -0.17
C MET A 16 14.12 -3.31 -1.26
N THR A 17 13.80 -3.76 -2.47
CA THR A 17 14.67 -3.65 -3.64
C THR A 17 14.02 -2.70 -4.65
N ILE A 18 14.81 -1.75 -5.16
CA ILE A 18 14.35 -0.75 -6.13
C ILE A 18 15.48 -0.42 -7.12
N HIS A 19 15.12 0.07 -8.31
CA HIS A 19 16.11 0.37 -9.33
C HIS A 19 17.15 1.39 -8.85
N ALA A 20 18.43 1.16 -9.16
CA ALA A 20 19.55 1.97 -8.66
C ALA A 20 19.41 3.48 -8.93
N ASP A 21 19.01 3.86 -10.14
CA ASP A 21 18.84 5.27 -10.47
C ASP A 21 17.64 5.89 -9.77
N VAL A 22 16.57 5.12 -9.59
CA VAL A 22 15.39 5.58 -8.85
C VAL A 22 15.77 5.80 -7.38
N TYR A 23 16.53 4.88 -6.79
CA TYR A 23 17.01 5.01 -5.43
C TYR A 23 17.84 6.29 -5.23
N LYS A 24 18.82 6.53 -6.11
CA LYS A 24 19.66 7.74 -6.08
C LYS A 24 18.84 9.02 -6.26
N ASN A 25 17.85 9.01 -7.15
CA ASN A 25 17.01 10.18 -7.42
C ASN A 25 16.05 10.49 -6.28
N LEU A 26 15.50 9.47 -5.62
CA LEU A 26 14.58 9.64 -4.50
C LEU A 26 15.32 9.97 -3.20
N LYS A 27 16.54 9.44 -3.02
CA LYS A 27 17.29 9.55 -1.76
C LYS A 27 18.75 9.92 -2.01
N SER A 28 19.12 11.12 -1.56
CA SER A 28 20.48 11.66 -1.72
C SER A 28 21.55 10.94 -0.87
N ASN A 29 21.16 10.29 0.23
CA ASN A 29 22.06 9.54 1.10
C ASN A 29 21.72 8.03 1.10
N VAL A 30 22.67 7.23 0.60
CA VAL A 30 22.56 5.77 0.58
C VAL A 30 22.64 5.23 2.01
N GLN A 31 21.53 4.71 2.51
CA GLN A 31 21.50 3.93 3.75
C GLN A 31 21.13 2.49 3.42
N GLN A 32 21.76 1.54 4.12
CA GLN A 32 21.49 0.11 3.96
C GLN A 32 20.25 -0.35 4.72
N LYS A 33 19.76 0.44 5.68
CA LYS A 33 18.60 0.13 6.51
C LYS A 33 17.69 1.35 6.67
N GLY A 34 16.42 1.08 6.88
CA GLY A 34 15.45 2.07 7.30
C GLY A 34 14.09 1.44 7.45
N TYR A 35 13.06 2.24 7.21
CA TYR A 35 11.69 1.83 7.49
C TYR A 35 10.81 1.97 6.26
N VAL A 36 9.86 1.04 6.11
CA VAL A 36 8.74 1.15 5.18
C VAL A 36 7.48 1.34 6.00
N ARG A 37 6.68 2.34 5.64
CA ARG A 37 5.37 2.60 6.22
C ARG A 37 4.27 2.39 5.20
N PHE A 38 3.20 1.75 5.64
CA PHE A 38 1.92 1.71 4.94
C PHE A 38 0.79 1.94 5.95
N GLY A 39 -0.01 2.99 5.73
CA GLY A 39 -1.00 3.44 6.70
C GLY A 39 -0.37 3.73 8.07
N LEU A 40 -0.81 3.02 9.11
CA LEU A 40 -0.28 3.14 10.47
C LEU A 40 0.84 2.14 10.80
N GLN A 41 1.13 1.20 9.90
CA GLN A 41 2.10 0.14 10.14
C GLN A 41 3.48 0.52 9.60
N ILE A 42 4.52 0.21 10.38
CA ILE A 42 5.92 0.50 10.05
C ILE A 42 6.73 -0.78 10.21
N LYS A 43 7.64 -1.06 9.28
CA LYS A 43 8.56 -2.20 9.35
C LYS A 43 9.97 -1.79 8.97
N GLU A 44 10.94 -2.30 9.73
CA GLU A 44 12.35 -2.15 9.40
C GLU A 44 12.69 -3.04 8.20
N VAL A 45 13.43 -2.50 7.24
CA VAL A 45 13.91 -3.22 6.07
C VAL A 45 15.36 -2.89 5.76
N HIS A 46 16.02 -3.79 5.05
CA HIS A 46 17.26 -3.54 4.36
C HIS A 46 16.96 -3.01 2.96
N PHE A 47 17.62 -1.91 2.57
CA PHE A 47 17.49 -1.36 1.23
C PHE A 47 18.54 -1.98 0.31
N GLN A 48 18.07 -2.48 -0.83
CA GLN A 48 18.90 -2.95 -1.91
C GLN A 48 18.56 -2.18 -3.18
N SER A 49 19.56 -1.98 -4.02
CA SER A 49 19.36 -1.37 -5.31
C SER A 49 20.05 -2.18 -6.39
N VAL A 50 19.34 -2.46 -7.47
CA VAL A 50 19.85 -3.23 -8.61
C VAL A 50 19.58 -2.47 -9.90
N GLU A 51 20.47 -2.60 -10.88
CA GLU A 51 20.33 -1.96 -12.20
C GLU A 51 19.44 -2.81 -13.13
N GLU A 52 19.40 -4.12 -12.91
CA GLU A 52 18.68 -5.09 -13.75
C GLU A 52 17.25 -5.33 -13.25
N MET A 53 16.50 -4.24 -13.02
CA MET A 53 15.07 -4.33 -12.69
C MET A 53 14.27 -3.20 -13.33
N ASN A 54 12.96 -3.37 -13.45
CA ASN A 54 12.09 -2.34 -13.97
C ASN A 54 12.10 -1.09 -13.03
N PRO A 55 12.39 0.12 -13.55
CA PRO A 55 12.37 1.35 -12.74
C PRO A 55 11.01 1.73 -12.15
N GLN A 56 9.91 1.14 -12.63
CA GLN A 56 8.56 1.37 -12.09
C GLN A 56 8.12 0.30 -11.09
N GLU A 57 9.01 -0.63 -10.73
CA GLU A 57 8.73 -1.67 -9.75
C GLU A 57 9.47 -1.39 -8.44
N LEU A 58 8.81 -1.74 -7.34
CA LEU A 58 9.40 -1.84 -6.02
C LEU A 58 9.17 -3.26 -5.53
N HIS A 59 10.25 -4.00 -5.32
CA HIS A 59 10.17 -5.37 -4.83
C HIS A 59 10.26 -5.34 -3.32
N LEU A 60 9.32 -5.98 -2.64
CA LEU A 60 9.27 -6.03 -1.19
C LEU A 60 9.17 -7.48 -0.76
N SER A 61 10.03 -7.89 0.18
CA SER A 61 10.00 -9.27 0.69
C SER A 61 8.59 -9.64 1.17
N ALA A 62 8.10 -10.82 0.78
CA ALA A 62 6.72 -11.26 1.02
C ALA A 62 6.31 -11.16 2.50
N ASN A 63 7.26 -11.39 3.41
CA ASN A 63 7.01 -11.28 4.84
C ASN A 63 6.69 -9.84 5.29
N ILE A 64 7.24 -8.82 4.63
CA ILE A 64 6.94 -7.42 4.93
C ILE A 64 5.59 -7.03 4.35
N ILE A 65 5.27 -7.44 3.11
CA ILE A 65 3.94 -7.24 2.50
C ILE A 65 2.86 -7.78 3.45
N LYS A 66 3.02 -9.04 3.90
CA LYS A 66 2.11 -9.68 4.86
C LYS A 66 2.01 -8.93 6.19
N GLN A 67 3.14 -8.47 6.73
CA GLN A 67 3.16 -7.75 8.01
C GLN A 67 2.54 -6.34 7.94
N LEU A 68 2.61 -5.70 6.76
CA LEU A 68 2.00 -4.40 6.46
C LEU A 68 0.55 -4.53 5.95
N ASN A 69 0.06 -5.75 5.69
CA ASN A 69 -1.19 -5.99 4.97
C ASN A 69 -1.29 -5.14 3.68
N LEU A 70 -0.18 -5.03 2.96
CA LEU A 70 -0.09 -4.22 1.76
C LEU A 70 -0.82 -4.93 0.60
N PRO A 71 -1.77 -4.29 -0.10
CA PRO A 71 -2.44 -4.92 -1.23
C PRO A 71 -1.53 -4.94 -2.47
N GLU A 72 -1.43 -6.09 -3.13
CA GLU A 72 -0.60 -6.31 -4.32
C GLU A 72 -1.31 -5.95 -5.65
N VAL A 73 -2.52 -5.41 -5.55
CA VAL A 73 -3.39 -5.12 -6.70
C VAL A 73 -3.34 -3.68 -7.17
N ALA A 74 -2.64 -2.81 -6.43
CA ALA A 74 -2.57 -1.37 -6.65
C ALA A 74 -1.15 -0.91 -6.95
N ASP A 75 -1.06 0.18 -7.71
CA ASP A 75 0.16 0.97 -7.76
C ASP A 75 0.12 2.03 -6.65
N PHE A 76 1.30 2.37 -6.13
CA PHE A 76 1.45 3.26 -5.00
C PHE A 76 2.40 4.40 -5.32
N GLU A 77 2.06 5.58 -4.83
CA GLU A 77 3.02 6.64 -4.69
C GLU A 77 3.99 6.35 -3.54
N ILE A 78 5.22 6.82 -3.72
CA ILE A 78 6.27 6.74 -2.70
C ILE A 78 6.67 8.14 -2.28
N LYS A 79 6.68 8.37 -0.96
CA LYS A 79 7.23 9.56 -0.34
C LYS A 79 8.28 9.18 0.68
N ILE A 80 9.43 9.84 0.65
CA ILE A 80 10.48 9.66 1.65
C ILE A 80 10.40 10.80 2.67
N ILE A 81 10.30 10.46 3.94
CA ILE A 81 10.38 11.41 5.06
C ILE A 81 11.47 10.88 6.00
N ASP A 82 12.52 11.66 6.19
CA ASP A 82 13.74 11.25 6.91
C ASP A 82 14.33 9.93 6.38
N ASN A 83 14.19 8.83 7.14
CA ASN A 83 14.63 7.49 6.74
C ASN A 83 13.46 6.49 6.55
N GLU A 84 12.27 7.02 6.32
CA GLU A 84 11.05 6.23 6.18
C GLU A 84 10.48 6.38 4.76
N TRP A 85 10.23 5.24 4.10
CA TRP A 85 9.60 5.14 2.80
C TRP A 85 8.11 4.91 3.01
N HIS A 86 7.31 5.96 2.78
CA HIS A 86 5.86 5.90 2.87
C HIS A 86 5.29 5.40 1.55
N ILE A 87 4.69 4.22 1.59
CA ILE A 87 3.89 3.64 0.51
C ILE A 87 2.45 4.11 0.71
N GLY A 88 1.85 4.71 -0.30
CA GLY A 88 0.47 5.19 -0.19
C GLY A 88 -0.02 5.95 -1.43
N PRO A 89 -1.12 6.71 -1.30
CA PRO A 89 -1.91 6.92 -0.08
C PRO A 89 -2.65 5.66 0.40
N TYR A 90 -3.02 5.65 1.68
CA TYR A 90 -3.99 4.70 2.26
C TYR A 90 -5.20 5.50 2.72
N ILE A 91 -6.35 5.31 2.07
CA ILE A 91 -7.57 6.07 2.32
C ILE A 91 -8.62 5.16 2.92
N GLY A 92 -9.06 5.48 4.14
CA GLY A 92 -10.19 4.82 4.79
C GLY A 92 -11.47 5.63 4.63
N MET A 93 -12.54 5.00 4.15
CA MET A 93 -13.88 5.57 4.04
C MET A 93 -14.84 4.89 5.01
N LEU A 94 -15.20 5.58 6.09
CA LEU A 94 -16.26 5.15 6.99
C LEU A 94 -17.62 5.42 6.34
N ILE A 95 -18.32 4.38 5.89
CA ILE A 95 -19.54 4.55 5.07
C ILE A 95 -20.83 4.13 5.77
N ALA A 96 -20.72 3.40 6.88
CA ALA A 96 -21.86 2.95 7.67
C ALA A 96 -21.46 2.68 9.13
N LYS A 97 -22.46 2.64 10.01
CA LYS A 97 -22.26 2.14 11.38
C LYS A 97 -22.19 0.61 11.42
N LYS A 98 -23.06 -0.06 10.66
CA LYS A 98 -23.19 -1.53 10.60
C LYS A 98 -22.63 -2.11 9.31
N GLU A 99 -22.15 -3.35 9.38
CA GLU A 99 -21.58 -4.06 8.22
C GLU A 99 -22.62 -4.30 7.10
N VAL A 100 -23.84 -4.71 7.46
CA VAL A 100 -24.91 -4.95 6.48
C VAL A 100 -25.23 -3.70 5.65
N ALA A 101 -25.31 -2.54 6.30
CA ALA A 101 -25.58 -1.27 5.64
C ALA A 101 -24.40 -0.76 4.77
N MET A 102 -23.17 -1.23 5.05
CA MET A 102 -22.00 -0.94 4.22
C MET A 102 -22.10 -1.67 2.88
N VAL A 103 -22.43 -2.97 2.90
CA VAL A 103 -22.53 -3.80 1.68
C VAL A 103 -23.55 -3.22 0.69
N GLU A 104 -24.70 -2.75 1.17
CA GLU A 104 -25.71 -2.07 0.34
C GLU A 104 -25.19 -0.78 -0.32
N LYS A 105 -24.27 -0.08 0.35
CA LYS A 105 -23.70 1.20 -0.12
C LYS A 105 -22.48 1.02 -1.01
N LEU A 106 -21.77 -0.10 -0.99
CA LEU A 106 -20.59 -0.35 -1.83
C LEU A 106 -20.88 -0.11 -3.31
N LYS A 107 -22.06 -0.53 -3.80
CA LYS A 107 -22.47 -0.30 -5.20
C LYS A 107 -22.51 1.18 -5.59
N LYS A 108 -22.78 2.07 -4.64
CA LYS A 108 -22.83 3.53 -4.86
C LYS A 108 -21.43 4.16 -4.77
N LEU A 109 -20.48 3.47 -4.13
CA LEU A 109 -19.12 3.95 -3.94
C LEU A 109 -18.25 3.85 -5.18
N SER A 110 -18.62 3.02 -6.16
CA SER A 110 -17.86 2.91 -7.43
C SER A 110 -17.63 4.28 -8.08
N SER A 111 -18.61 5.19 -8.00
CA SER A 111 -18.49 6.56 -8.51
C SER A 111 -17.36 7.38 -7.86
N TYR A 112 -16.99 7.09 -6.61
CA TYR A 112 -15.91 7.79 -5.89
C TYR A 112 -14.53 7.28 -6.31
N VAL A 113 -14.45 6.12 -6.97
CA VAL A 113 -13.22 5.49 -7.43
C VAL A 113 -13.11 5.45 -8.96
N ASP A 114 -14.03 6.07 -9.69
CA ASP A 114 -14.01 6.18 -11.15
C ASP A 114 -12.70 6.78 -11.70
N ASN A 115 -12.09 7.69 -10.93
CA ASN A 115 -10.80 8.32 -11.26
C ASN A 115 -9.65 7.79 -10.40
N TYR A 116 -9.64 6.49 -10.10
CA TYR A 116 -8.64 5.85 -9.23
C TYR A 116 -7.18 6.15 -9.61
N GLN A 117 -6.87 6.28 -10.90
CA GLN A 117 -5.52 6.60 -11.40
C GLN A 117 -4.97 7.96 -10.92
N ARG A 118 -5.84 8.84 -10.40
CA ARG A 118 -5.41 10.11 -9.76
C ARG A 118 -5.10 9.94 -8.28
N ILE A 119 -5.44 8.81 -7.70
CA ILE A 119 -5.24 8.48 -6.28
C ILE A 119 -3.98 7.63 -6.10
N ASN A 120 -3.80 6.58 -6.92
CA ASN A 120 -2.64 5.67 -6.91
C ASN A 120 -2.26 5.17 -5.50
N GLY A 121 -3.18 4.43 -4.87
CA GLY A 121 -2.97 3.86 -3.55
C GLY A 121 -4.15 3.03 -3.05
N ALA A 122 -4.13 2.61 -1.79
CA ALA A 122 -5.17 1.75 -1.24
C ALA A 122 -6.41 2.54 -0.80
N ILE A 123 -7.61 2.03 -1.12
CA ILE A 123 -8.88 2.60 -0.70
C ILE A 123 -9.71 1.52 0.00
N LEU A 124 -9.93 1.69 1.30
CA LEU A 124 -10.72 0.80 2.13
C LEU A 124 -12.07 1.44 2.46
N ALA A 125 -13.16 0.80 2.08
CA ALA A 125 -14.50 1.12 2.59
C ALA A 125 -14.79 0.27 3.83
N PHE A 126 -15.18 0.88 4.94
CA PHE A 126 -15.42 0.16 6.20
C PHE A 126 -16.64 0.68 6.96
N SER A 127 -17.09 -0.13 7.92
CA SER A 127 -18.15 0.23 8.87
C SER A 127 -17.58 0.41 10.28
N LEU A 128 -18.30 1.12 11.15
CA LEU A 128 -17.87 1.32 12.54
C LEU A 128 -17.75 -0.02 13.29
N GLU A 129 -18.65 -0.98 13.04
CA GLU A 129 -18.56 -2.36 13.57
C GLU A 129 -17.30 -3.10 13.10
N GLY A 130 -16.80 -2.77 11.91
CA GLY A 130 -15.57 -3.35 11.35
C GLY A 130 -14.28 -2.80 11.96
N VAL A 131 -14.34 -1.72 12.74
CA VAL A 131 -13.15 -1.14 13.40
C VAL A 131 -12.84 -1.94 14.66
N GLY A 132 -11.72 -2.67 14.64
CA GLY A 132 -11.27 -3.41 15.81
C GLY A 132 -10.88 -2.48 16.96
N SER A 133 -11.53 -2.62 18.11
CA SER A 133 -11.34 -1.76 19.28
C SER A 133 -9.95 -1.81 19.92
N ASN A 134 -9.12 -2.80 19.54
CA ASN A 134 -7.86 -3.12 20.24
C ASN A 134 -6.71 -3.59 19.35
N ARG A 135 -6.83 -3.61 18.01
CA ARG A 135 -5.83 -4.26 17.12
C ARG A 135 -5.29 -3.43 15.95
N LEU A 136 -5.59 -2.13 15.85
CA LEU A 136 -5.21 -1.32 14.67
C LEU A 136 -5.58 -2.01 13.34
N GLN A 137 -6.68 -2.77 13.36
CA GLN A 137 -7.20 -3.54 12.23
C GLN A 137 -8.60 -3.06 11.93
N ILE A 138 -8.89 -2.87 10.65
CA ILE A 138 -10.20 -2.48 10.16
C ILE A 138 -10.59 -3.54 9.15
N LYS A 139 -11.74 -4.17 9.39
CA LYS A 139 -12.40 -5.04 8.41
C LYS A 139 -13.25 -4.19 7.47
N GLY A 140 -13.19 -4.50 6.19
CA GLY A 140 -13.93 -3.76 5.19
C GLY A 140 -13.76 -4.35 3.80
N TYR A 141 -13.86 -3.47 2.81
CA TYR A 141 -13.72 -3.81 1.42
C TYR A 141 -12.66 -2.91 0.80
N MET A 142 -11.59 -3.50 0.28
CA MET A 142 -10.55 -2.83 -0.47
C MET A 142 -10.97 -2.72 -1.94
N TYR A 143 -10.78 -1.56 -2.56
CA TYR A 143 -11.01 -1.45 -4.00
C TYR A 143 -9.85 -2.06 -4.79
N ASN A 144 -10.16 -3.02 -5.66
CA ASN A 144 -9.22 -3.58 -6.63
C ASN A 144 -9.34 -2.83 -7.96
N PRO A 145 -8.36 -1.99 -8.34
CA PRO A 145 -8.44 -1.20 -9.55
C PRO A 145 -8.29 -2.02 -10.84
N LYS A 146 -7.70 -3.22 -10.77
CA LYS A 146 -7.55 -4.12 -11.92
C LYS A 146 -8.89 -4.74 -12.31
N LEU A 147 -9.67 -5.18 -11.31
CA LEU A 147 -10.99 -5.76 -11.51
C LEU A 147 -12.12 -4.72 -11.53
N LYS A 148 -11.86 -3.52 -11.01
CA LYS A 148 -12.86 -2.46 -10.75
C LYS A 148 -13.95 -2.92 -9.78
N GLU A 149 -13.55 -3.70 -8.79
CA GLU A 149 -14.45 -4.33 -7.82
C GLU A 149 -13.98 -4.08 -6.38
N TRP A 150 -14.91 -4.27 -5.44
CA TRP A 150 -14.64 -4.19 -4.02
C TRP A 150 -14.40 -5.60 -3.47
N GLU A 151 -13.21 -5.86 -2.96
CA GLU A 151 -12.79 -7.14 -2.40
C GLU A 151 -12.79 -7.07 -0.88
N GLN A 152 -13.38 -8.07 -0.23
CA GLN A 152 -13.46 -8.11 1.24
C GLN A 152 -12.08 -8.41 1.86
N GLY A 153 -11.74 -7.70 2.94
CA GLY A 153 -10.48 -7.84 3.69
C GLY A 153 -10.61 -7.50 5.17
#